data_AF-A0A090TBH7-F1
#
_entry.id   AF-A0A090TBH7-F1
#
_cell.length_a   1.000
_cell.length_b   1.000
_cell.length_c   1.000
_cell.angle_alpha   90.00
_cell.angle_beta   90.00
_cell.angle_gamma   90.00
#
_symmetry.space_group_name_H-M   'P 1'
#
loop_
_entity.id
_entity.type
_entity.pdbx_description
1 polymer ?
#
loop_
_entity_poly.entity_id
_entity_poly.type
_entity_poly.pdbx_seq_one_letter_code
_entity_poly.pdbx_strand_id
1 'polypeptide(L)'
;MVFKDAEPLDVDVVVFSAGIRPQDALAREAGLDIGERGGIVINDHCQTSDEAIYAIGECALWQNRIFGLVAPGYAMARAVADQLMGKAATFEGADMSTKLKLLGVDVASIGDAQMQTPGAKEMVLQDTAQGTYKKLIVDESSSRLLGAILVGDTTDYDLLLQAYLNEKTLPEHPAELLFDTSSLSGGASASTMICSCHNVTRGDLVEAIHAGAHDLATLKDETKAGTGCGAAPTW
;
A
#
# COMPACT_ATOMS: atom_id res chain seq x y z
N MET A 1 -8.07 5.36 -34.80
CA MET A 1 -7.80 6.33 -33.71
C MET A 1 -7.30 7.63 -34.30
N VAL A 2 -7.92 8.77 -33.97
CA VAL A 2 -7.56 10.10 -34.50
C VAL A 2 -6.86 10.91 -33.40
N PHE A 3 -5.71 11.49 -33.72
CA PHE A 3 -4.91 12.31 -32.82
C PHE A 3 -5.00 13.79 -33.24
N LYS A 4 -4.77 14.71 -32.29
CA LYS A 4 -4.86 16.16 -32.56
C LYS A 4 -3.86 16.63 -33.62
N ASP A 5 -2.64 16.10 -33.56
CA ASP A 5 -1.50 16.54 -34.38
C ASP A 5 -0.72 15.35 -34.99
N ALA A 6 -1.40 14.25 -35.31
CA ALA A 6 -0.77 13.09 -35.95
C ALA A 6 -1.75 12.37 -36.90
N GLU A 7 -1.18 11.67 -37.89
CA GLU A 7 -1.95 10.87 -38.83
C GLU A 7 -2.85 9.86 -38.10
N PRO A 8 -4.06 9.61 -38.62
CA PRO A 8 -4.95 8.59 -38.06
C PRO A 8 -4.29 7.21 -38.08
N LEU A 9 -4.38 6.50 -36.97
CA LEU A 9 -3.90 5.12 -36.85
C LEU A 9 -5.08 4.15 -36.94
N ASP A 10 -5.00 3.18 -37.83
CA ASP A 10 -5.96 2.07 -37.85
C ASP A 10 -5.65 1.10 -36.71
N VAL A 11 -6.65 0.77 -35.89
CA VAL A 11 -6.48 -0.05 -34.67
C VAL A 11 -7.68 -0.95 -34.46
N ASP A 12 -7.42 -2.21 -34.12
CA ASP A 12 -8.47 -3.18 -33.79
C ASP A 12 -8.97 -3.05 -32.34
N VAL A 13 -8.09 -2.63 -31.43
CA VAL A 13 -8.37 -2.54 -29.99
C VAL A 13 -7.75 -1.28 -29.39
N VAL A 14 -8.48 -0.62 -28.50
CA VAL A 14 -8.00 0.50 -27.69
C VAL A 14 -8.17 0.15 -26.21
N VAL A 15 -7.09 0.28 -25.43
CA VAL A 15 -7.11 0.11 -23.97
C VAL A 15 -6.96 1.47 -23.31
N PHE A 16 -7.94 1.85 -22.49
CA PHE A 16 -7.89 3.08 -21.70
C PHE A 16 -7.38 2.79 -20.28
N SER A 17 -6.23 3.34 -19.94
CA SER A 17 -5.68 3.32 -18.57
C SER A 17 -5.38 4.75 -18.13
N ALA A 18 -6.44 5.50 -17.80
CA ALA A 18 -6.38 6.93 -17.47
C ALA A 18 -6.77 7.21 -16.01
N GLY A 19 -6.63 6.21 -15.14
CA GLY A 19 -7.07 6.24 -13.74
C GLY A 19 -8.56 5.93 -13.58
N ILE A 20 -8.96 5.75 -12.32
CA ILE A 20 -10.33 5.51 -11.90
C ILE A 20 -10.90 6.75 -11.19
N ARG A 21 -12.23 6.80 -11.06
CA ARG A 21 -12.94 7.81 -10.26
C ARG A 21 -13.81 7.10 -9.23
N PRO A 22 -14.00 7.69 -8.03
CA PRO A 22 -14.96 7.18 -7.06
C PRO A 22 -16.35 7.02 -7.70
N GLN A 23 -16.99 5.86 -7.47
CA GLN A 23 -18.38 5.67 -7.85
C GLN A 23 -19.29 6.26 -6.77
N ASP A 24 -19.62 7.55 -6.91
CA ASP A 24 -20.36 8.32 -5.90
C ASP A 24 -21.78 8.74 -6.34
N ALA A 25 -22.25 8.26 -7.49
CA ALA A 25 -23.53 8.67 -8.07
C ALA A 25 -24.72 8.44 -7.13
N LEU A 26 -24.80 7.25 -6.51
CA LEU A 26 -25.88 6.90 -5.58
C LEU A 26 -25.88 7.81 -4.34
N ALA A 27 -24.69 8.07 -3.78
CA ALA A 27 -24.55 8.93 -2.61
C ALA A 27 -24.94 10.38 -2.93
N ARG A 28 -24.57 10.86 -4.11
CA ARG A 28 -24.96 12.19 -4.60
C ARG A 28 -26.46 12.33 -4.78
N GLU A 29 -27.11 11.34 -5.39
CA GLU A 29 -28.57 11.29 -5.54
C GLU A 29 -29.29 11.21 -4.19
N ALA A 30 -28.68 10.54 -3.21
CA ALA A 30 -29.19 10.45 -1.84
C ALA A 30 -28.93 11.72 -1.00
N GLY A 31 -28.20 12.72 -1.51
CA GLY A 31 -27.90 13.95 -0.79
C GLY A 31 -26.83 13.79 0.29
N LEU A 32 -25.98 12.77 0.21
CA LEU A 32 -24.83 12.61 1.10
C LEU A 32 -23.72 13.58 0.74
N ASP A 33 -22.87 13.90 1.72
CA ASP A 33 -21.71 14.76 1.50
C ASP A 33 -20.71 14.10 0.54
N ILE A 34 -20.35 14.84 -0.51
CA ILE A 34 -19.40 14.41 -1.54
C ILE A 34 -18.21 15.37 -1.57
N GLY A 35 -17.00 14.83 -1.74
CA GLY A 35 -15.79 15.64 -1.92
C GLY A 35 -15.83 16.50 -3.18
N GLU A 36 -15.05 17.60 -3.17
CA GLU A 36 -14.94 18.53 -4.31
C GLU A 36 -14.54 17.81 -5.62
N ARG A 37 -13.69 16.79 -5.51
CA ARG A 37 -13.20 15.98 -6.64
C ARG A 37 -13.90 14.62 -6.78
N GLY A 38 -15.02 14.43 -6.08
CA GLY A 38 -15.74 13.16 -5.95
C GLY A 38 -15.32 12.34 -4.72
N GLY A 39 -16.06 11.27 -4.47
CA GLY A 39 -15.90 10.39 -3.32
C GLY A 39 -16.85 10.75 -2.17
N ILE A 40 -17.38 9.72 -1.52
CA ILE A 40 -18.35 9.81 -0.43
C ILE A 40 -17.59 10.18 0.84
N VAL A 41 -17.88 11.34 1.43
CA VAL A 41 -17.19 11.81 2.64
C VAL A 41 -17.49 10.86 3.78
N ILE A 42 -16.44 10.39 4.46
CA ILE A 42 -16.56 9.54 5.65
C ILE A 42 -15.74 10.04 6.83
N ASN A 43 -16.21 9.73 8.04
CA ASN A 43 -15.46 9.89 9.29
C ASN A 43 -14.55 8.67 9.58
N ASP A 44 -13.86 8.68 10.74
CA ASP A 44 -12.99 7.58 11.19
C ASP A 44 -13.75 6.27 11.46
N HIS A 45 -15.08 6.32 11.54
CA HIS A 45 -15.94 5.14 11.65
C HIS A 45 -16.43 4.62 10.30
N CYS A 46 -15.97 5.21 9.18
CA CYS A 46 -16.45 4.94 7.82
C CYS A 46 -17.93 5.28 7.60
N GLN A 47 -18.53 6.10 8.47
CA GLN A 47 -19.90 6.59 8.33
C GLN A 47 -19.91 7.81 7.43
N THR A 48 -20.98 7.93 6.63
CA THR A 48 -21.25 9.09 5.79
C THR A 48 -21.88 10.22 6.59
N SER A 49 -22.36 11.27 5.92
CA SER A 49 -23.16 12.34 6.55
C SER A 49 -24.51 11.84 7.12
N ASP A 50 -24.97 10.66 6.72
CA ASP A 50 -26.04 9.91 7.39
C ASP A 50 -25.41 8.80 8.25
N GLU A 51 -25.66 8.82 9.56
CA GLU A 51 -25.09 7.88 10.53
C GLU A 51 -25.49 6.42 10.29
N ALA A 52 -26.59 6.17 9.58
CA ALA A 52 -27.06 4.83 9.22
C ALA A 52 -26.40 4.29 7.95
N ILE A 53 -25.64 5.11 7.22
CA ILE A 53 -25.03 4.76 5.94
C ILE A 53 -23.51 4.80 6.08
N TYR A 54 -22.87 3.71 5.64
CA TYR A 54 -21.42 3.55 5.61
C TYR A 54 -20.92 3.55 4.16
N ALA A 55 -19.71 4.05 3.95
CA ALA A 55 -18.99 3.90 2.69
C ALA A 55 -17.57 3.39 2.97
N ILE A 56 -17.12 2.42 2.17
CA ILE A 56 -15.82 1.75 2.32
C ILE A 56 -15.17 1.54 0.96
N GLY A 57 -13.85 1.33 0.94
CA GLY A 57 -13.10 1.09 -0.29
C GLY A 57 -12.88 2.37 -1.12
N GLU A 58 -12.74 2.20 -2.43
CA GLU A 58 -12.27 3.27 -3.33
C GLU A 58 -13.30 4.40 -3.55
N CYS A 59 -14.56 4.18 -3.17
CA CYS A 59 -15.58 5.24 -3.22
C CYS A 59 -15.53 6.16 -2.00
N ALA A 60 -14.86 5.75 -0.91
CA ALA A 60 -14.83 6.49 0.34
C ALA A 60 -13.72 7.55 0.35
N LEU A 61 -14.09 8.77 0.75
CA LEU A 61 -13.20 9.92 0.93
C LEU A 61 -13.00 10.16 2.43
N TRP A 62 -11.87 9.70 2.96
CA TRP A 62 -11.50 9.86 4.36
C TRP A 62 -10.46 10.96 4.50
N GLN A 63 -10.74 11.99 5.31
CA GLN A 63 -9.85 13.14 5.53
C GLN A 63 -9.29 13.73 4.21
N ASN A 64 -10.16 13.89 3.21
CA ASN A 64 -9.83 14.38 1.87
C ASN A 64 -8.84 13.49 1.08
N ARG A 65 -8.79 12.19 1.40
CA ARG A 65 -7.96 11.17 0.74
C ARG A 65 -8.81 9.99 0.27
N ILE A 66 -8.51 9.49 -0.92
CA ILE A 66 -9.08 8.27 -1.49
C ILE A 66 -7.96 7.24 -1.60
N PHE A 67 -8.24 6.02 -1.18
CA PHE A 67 -7.29 4.92 -1.18
C PHE A 67 -7.59 3.96 -2.33
N GLY A 68 -6.83 4.06 -3.43
CA GLY A 68 -6.95 3.19 -4.61
C GLY A 68 -6.24 1.84 -4.46
N LEU A 69 -6.39 1.20 -3.29
CA LEU A 69 -5.72 -0.06 -2.95
C LEU A 69 -6.71 -1.01 -2.26
N VAL A 70 -6.45 -2.31 -2.37
CA VAL A 70 -7.29 -3.35 -1.73
C VAL A 70 -7.16 -3.35 -0.21
N ALA A 71 -5.94 -3.18 0.34
CA ALA A 71 -5.70 -3.27 1.78
C ALA A 71 -6.50 -2.23 2.60
N PRO A 72 -6.53 -0.94 2.19
CA PRO A 72 -7.37 0.06 2.83
C PRO A 72 -8.87 -0.29 2.77
N GLY A 73 -9.34 -0.81 1.63
CA GLY A 73 -10.73 -1.27 1.51
C GLY A 73 -11.09 -2.39 2.48
N TYR A 74 -10.20 -3.35 2.70
CA TYR A 74 -10.39 -4.41 3.70
C TYR A 74 -10.31 -3.89 5.13
N ALA A 75 -9.43 -2.94 5.42
CA ALA A 75 -9.36 -2.29 6.72
C ALA A 75 -10.66 -1.55 7.06
N MET A 76 -11.20 -0.77 6.11
CA MET A 76 -12.50 -0.12 6.25
C MET A 76 -13.63 -1.14 6.45
N ALA A 77 -13.66 -2.22 5.65
CA ALA A 77 -14.65 -3.28 5.78
C ALA A 77 -14.64 -3.93 7.18
N ARG A 78 -13.45 -4.22 7.72
CA ARG A 78 -13.28 -4.77 9.07
C ARG A 78 -13.75 -3.80 10.14
N ALA A 79 -13.37 -2.52 10.03
CA ALA A 79 -13.80 -1.50 10.98
C ALA A 79 -15.33 -1.40 11.04
N VAL A 80 -16.01 -1.37 9.89
CA VAL A 80 -17.48 -1.34 9.82
C VAL A 80 -18.08 -2.64 10.38
N ALA A 81 -17.55 -3.81 10.01
CA ALA A 81 -18.06 -5.08 10.51
C ALA A 81 -17.95 -5.19 12.05
N ASP A 82 -16.83 -4.76 12.63
CA ASP A 82 -16.62 -4.75 14.08
C ASP A 82 -17.56 -3.78 14.79
N GLN A 83 -17.79 -2.59 14.24
CA GLN A 83 -18.77 -1.63 14.77
C GLN A 83 -20.20 -2.18 14.75
N LEU A 84 -20.61 -2.83 13.66
CA LEU A 84 -21.93 -3.48 13.56
C LEU A 84 -22.10 -4.62 14.57
N MET A 85 -20.99 -5.21 15.06
CA MET A 85 -20.97 -6.18 16.15
C MET A 85 -20.85 -5.54 17.56
N GLY A 86 -20.89 -4.21 17.66
CA GLY A 86 -20.80 -3.47 18.92
C GLY A 86 -19.38 -3.34 19.48
N LYS A 87 -18.35 -3.57 18.67
CA LYS A 87 -16.95 -3.33 19.06
C LYS A 87 -16.54 -1.90 18.71
N ALA A 88 -15.62 -1.33 19.50
CA ALA A 88 -14.99 -0.07 19.16
C ALA A 88 -13.91 -0.30 18.10
N ALA A 89 -14.15 0.13 16.86
CA ALA A 89 -13.19 0.06 15.77
C ALA A 89 -13.24 1.33 14.91
N THR A 90 -12.07 1.78 14.45
CA THR A 90 -11.85 2.98 13.64
C THR A 90 -10.91 2.68 12.49
N PHE A 91 -11.08 3.41 11.39
CA PHE A 91 -10.12 3.48 10.29
C PHE A 91 -9.21 4.68 10.51
N GLU A 92 -7.91 4.43 10.62
CA GLU A 92 -6.89 5.43 10.97
C GLU A 92 -6.06 5.87 9.74
N GLY A 93 -6.56 5.57 8.54
CA GLY A 93 -5.80 5.69 7.31
C GLY A 93 -5.09 4.40 6.93
N ALA A 94 -4.28 4.46 5.89
CA ALA A 94 -3.52 3.32 5.42
C ALA A 94 -2.21 3.73 4.76
N ASP A 95 -1.24 2.82 4.80
CA ASP A 95 -0.01 2.91 4.04
C ASP A 95 -0.31 2.80 2.53
N MET A 96 0.34 3.65 1.75
CA MET A 96 0.19 3.74 0.29
C MET A 96 1.33 3.04 -0.45
N SER A 97 2.16 2.26 0.26
CA SER A 97 3.24 1.51 -0.36
C SER A 97 2.67 0.42 -1.26
N THR A 98 3.29 0.24 -2.43
CA THR A 98 2.83 -0.72 -3.43
C THR A 98 4.00 -1.44 -4.07
N LYS A 99 3.78 -2.71 -4.40
CA LYS A 99 4.68 -3.54 -5.20
C LYS A 99 3.91 -4.05 -6.40
N LEU A 100 4.26 -3.56 -7.58
CA LEU A 100 3.65 -3.87 -8.86
C LEU A 100 4.46 -4.96 -9.55
N LYS A 101 3.78 -6.02 -9.98
CA LYS A 101 4.35 -7.06 -10.84
C LYS A 101 3.98 -6.73 -12.28
N LEU A 102 4.88 -6.08 -13.01
CA LEU A 102 4.73 -5.87 -14.45
C LEU A 102 5.46 -6.99 -15.19
N LEU A 103 4.99 -7.34 -16.38
CA LEU A 103 5.68 -8.34 -17.20
C LEU A 103 7.07 -7.82 -17.58
N GLY A 104 8.11 -8.41 -16.98
CA GLY A 104 9.50 -8.10 -17.29
C GLY A 104 10.14 -6.98 -16.46
N VAL A 105 9.42 -6.34 -15.53
CA VAL A 105 10.04 -5.42 -14.58
C VAL A 105 9.26 -5.40 -13.26
N ASP A 106 9.97 -5.56 -12.14
CA ASP A 106 9.39 -5.35 -10.83
C ASP A 106 9.52 -3.88 -10.45
N VAL A 107 8.44 -3.28 -9.95
CA VAL A 107 8.43 -1.90 -9.47
C VAL A 107 7.81 -1.86 -8.09
N ALA A 108 8.46 -1.16 -7.16
CA ALA A 108 7.90 -0.92 -5.84
C ALA A 108 8.10 0.54 -5.42
N SER A 109 7.15 1.06 -4.65
CA SER A 109 7.23 2.37 -4.02
C SER A 109 6.81 2.28 -2.56
N ILE A 110 7.52 3.00 -1.70
CA ILE A 110 7.24 3.07 -0.25
C ILE A 110 7.02 4.53 0.14
N GLY A 111 6.00 4.78 0.98
CA GLY A 111 5.79 6.06 1.65
C GLY A 111 5.84 7.30 0.73
N ASP A 112 6.58 8.32 1.14
CA ASP A 112 6.81 9.56 0.41
C ASP A 112 7.84 9.38 -0.72
N ALA A 113 7.53 8.51 -1.68
CA ALA A 113 8.39 8.18 -2.82
C ALA A 113 8.70 9.40 -3.74
N GLN A 114 7.91 10.46 -3.65
CA GLN A 114 8.05 11.68 -4.45
C GLN A 114 8.66 12.85 -3.66
N MET A 115 9.17 12.60 -2.44
CA MET A 115 9.91 13.58 -1.64
C MET A 115 9.12 14.88 -1.43
N GLN A 116 7.86 14.77 -1.05
CA GLN A 116 6.99 15.90 -0.74
C GLN A 116 7.29 16.51 0.63
N THR A 117 7.93 15.74 1.53
CA THR A 117 8.30 16.18 2.88
C THR A 117 9.39 17.26 2.81
N PRO A 118 9.14 18.47 3.33
CA PRO A 118 10.15 19.53 3.35
C PRO A 118 11.41 19.11 4.12
N GLY A 119 12.59 19.45 3.59
CA GLY A 119 13.87 19.14 4.22
C GLY A 119 14.32 17.68 4.09
N ALA A 120 13.50 16.81 3.49
CA ALA A 120 13.90 15.45 3.16
C ALA A 120 15.15 15.45 2.27
N LYS A 121 15.85 14.32 2.23
CA LYS A 121 17.02 14.08 1.38
C LYS A 121 16.81 12.81 0.55
N GLU A 122 17.33 12.80 -0.68
CA GLU A 122 17.27 11.63 -1.54
C GLU A 122 18.65 11.05 -1.84
N MET A 123 18.69 9.75 -2.08
CA MET A 123 19.85 8.99 -2.51
C MET A 123 19.43 8.06 -3.64
N VAL A 124 20.20 8.02 -4.73
CA VAL A 124 19.84 7.29 -5.95
C VAL A 124 20.98 6.38 -6.39
N LEU A 125 20.64 5.14 -6.73
CA LEU A 125 21.46 4.21 -7.47
C LEU A 125 20.77 3.89 -8.79
N GLN A 126 21.49 4.05 -9.90
CA GLN A 126 21.01 3.72 -11.23
C GLN A 126 22.07 2.91 -11.98
N ASP A 127 21.69 1.69 -12.36
CA ASP A 127 22.49 0.81 -13.22
C ASP A 127 21.70 0.53 -14.50
N THR A 128 22.05 1.23 -15.58
CA THR A 128 21.37 1.07 -16.88
C THR A 128 21.73 -0.24 -17.58
N ALA A 129 22.85 -0.87 -17.24
CA ALA A 129 23.25 -2.14 -17.83
C ALA A 129 22.43 -3.29 -17.26
N GLN A 130 22.10 -3.23 -15.96
CA GLN A 130 21.21 -4.18 -15.29
C GLN A 130 19.73 -3.79 -15.34
N GLY A 131 19.41 -2.54 -15.72
CA GLY A 131 18.04 -2.03 -15.72
C GLY A 131 17.50 -1.74 -14.32
N THR A 132 18.38 -1.44 -13.37
CA THR A 132 18.03 -1.23 -11.96
C THR A 132 18.01 0.26 -11.61
N TYR A 133 16.98 0.67 -10.88
CA TYR A 133 16.90 1.99 -10.26
C TYR A 133 16.41 1.85 -8.82
N LYS A 134 17.19 2.35 -7.86
CA LYS A 134 16.83 2.41 -6.44
C LYS A 134 16.93 3.87 -5.98
N LYS A 135 15.87 4.38 -5.34
CA LYS A 135 15.82 5.69 -4.70
C LYS A 135 15.39 5.52 -3.27
N LEU A 136 16.12 6.12 -2.34
CA LEU A 136 15.73 6.23 -0.93
C LEU A 136 15.50 7.69 -0.59
N ILE A 137 14.49 7.94 0.22
CA ILE A 137 14.14 9.27 0.70
C ILE A 137 14.14 9.20 2.22
N VAL A 138 14.97 10.01 2.84
CA VAL A 138 15.16 10.07 4.29
C VAL A 138 14.79 11.44 4.81
N ASP A 139 14.56 11.52 6.12
CA ASP A 139 14.29 12.78 6.80
C ASP A 139 15.51 13.72 6.77
N GLU A 140 15.33 14.96 7.23
CA GLU A 140 16.38 15.97 7.22
C GLU A 140 17.64 15.52 8.01
N SER A 141 17.46 14.74 9.07
CA SER A 141 18.56 14.21 9.87
C SER A 141 19.21 12.95 9.30
N SER A 142 18.67 12.39 8.20
CA SER A 142 19.08 11.11 7.62
C SER A 142 18.97 9.91 8.58
N SER A 143 18.11 10.00 9.59
CA SER A 143 17.95 8.96 10.62
C SER A 143 16.75 8.05 10.36
N ARG A 144 15.81 8.44 9.50
CA ARG A 144 14.58 7.70 9.22
C ARG A 144 14.27 7.64 7.73
N LEU A 145 13.73 6.49 7.30
CA LEU A 145 13.22 6.31 5.94
C LEU A 145 11.82 6.96 5.83
N LEU A 146 11.64 7.84 4.86
CA LEU A 146 10.36 8.47 4.53
C LEU A 146 9.72 7.86 3.29
N GLY A 147 10.53 7.35 2.36
CA GLY A 147 10.04 6.66 1.17
C GLY A 147 11.13 5.99 0.36
N ALA A 148 10.73 5.18 -0.61
CA ALA A 148 11.64 4.51 -1.53
C ALA A 148 10.99 4.25 -2.90
N ILE A 149 11.81 4.10 -3.93
CA ILE A 149 11.42 3.57 -5.25
C ILE A 149 12.42 2.48 -5.62
N LEU A 150 11.93 1.31 -6.03
CA LEU A 150 12.74 0.21 -6.55
C LEU A 150 12.20 -0.19 -7.92
N VAL A 151 13.06 -0.29 -8.92
CA VAL A 151 12.75 -0.71 -10.29
C VAL A 151 13.79 -1.73 -10.74
N GLY A 152 13.32 -2.81 -11.37
CA GLY A 152 14.16 -3.91 -11.85
C GLY A 152 14.42 -4.92 -10.74
N ASP A 153 15.14 -4.52 -9.70
CA ASP A 153 15.39 -5.32 -8.49
C ASP A 153 14.59 -4.77 -7.30
N THR A 154 13.62 -5.56 -6.83
CA THR A 154 12.76 -5.24 -5.68
C THR A 154 12.97 -6.18 -4.48
N THR A 155 14.12 -6.86 -4.42
CA THR A 155 14.46 -7.81 -3.36
C THR A 155 14.46 -7.15 -1.98
N ASP A 156 14.94 -5.91 -1.90
CA ASP A 156 15.05 -5.13 -0.65
C ASP A 156 13.71 -4.55 -0.15
N TYR A 157 12.63 -4.70 -0.93
CA TYR A 157 11.35 -4.05 -0.64
C TYR A 157 10.83 -4.36 0.77
N ASP A 158 10.84 -5.63 1.19
CA ASP A 158 10.24 -6.03 2.46
C ASP A 158 11.01 -5.44 3.65
N LEU A 159 12.35 -5.41 3.59
CA LEU A 159 13.18 -4.82 4.64
C LEU A 159 13.04 -3.30 4.72
N LEU A 160 12.99 -2.62 3.57
CA LEU A 160 12.75 -1.18 3.52
C LEU A 160 11.34 -0.82 4.00
N LEU A 161 10.33 -1.61 3.64
CA LEU A 161 8.95 -1.41 4.11
C LEU A 161 8.87 -1.57 5.63
N GLN A 162 9.51 -2.60 6.20
CA GLN A 162 9.55 -2.76 7.65
C GLN A 162 10.30 -1.63 8.34
N ALA A 163 11.41 -1.13 7.77
CA ALA A 163 12.11 0.01 8.32
C ALA A 163 11.24 1.29 8.32
N TYR A 164 10.46 1.49 7.25
CA TYR A 164 9.49 2.57 7.14
C TYR A 164 8.35 2.45 8.16
N LEU A 165 7.64 1.32 8.16
CA LEU A 165 6.46 1.10 9.02
C LEU A 165 6.80 1.15 10.51
N ASN A 166 7.99 0.68 10.91
CA ASN A 166 8.44 0.67 12.31
C ASN A 166 9.27 1.90 12.69
N GLU A 167 9.39 2.91 11.82
CA GLU A 167 10.19 4.11 12.04
C GLU A 167 11.64 3.82 12.48
N LYS A 168 12.23 2.76 11.93
CA LYS A 168 13.52 2.23 12.37
C LYS A 168 14.63 3.26 12.13
N THR A 169 15.48 3.46 13.14
CA THR A 169 16.70 4.27 12.98
C THR A 169 17.62 3.66 11.92
N LEU A 170 17.97 4.46 10.93
CA LEU A 170 18.85 4.07 9.84
C LEU A 170 20.33 4.10 10.28
N PRO A 171 21.22 3.41 9.54
CA PRO A 171 22.67 3.55 9.71
C PRO A 171 23.15 4.99 9.53
N GLU A 172 24.33 5.31 10.05
CA GLU A 172 24.95 6.66 9.93
C GLU A 172 25.11 7.11 8.47
N HIS A 173 25.28 6.15 7.55
CA HIS A 173 25.34 6.39 6.11
C HIS A 173 24.23 5.62 5.37
N PRO A 174 23.00 6.17 5.28
CA PRO A 174 21.88 5.48 4.64
C PRO A 174 22.08 5.12 3.16
N ALA A 175 23.06 5.73 2.49
CA ALA A 175 23.37 5.41 1.09
C ALA A 175 23.84 3.96 0.91
N GLU A 176 24.37 3.33 1.96
CA GLU A 176 24.77 1.92 1.95
C GLU A 176 23.56 1.00 1.71
N LEU A 177 22.36 1.41 2.13
CA LEU A 177 21.11 0.67 1.94
C LEU A 177 20.69 0.57 0.46
N LEU A 178 21.29 1.35 -0.45
CA LEU A 178 21.09 1.17 -1.89
C LEU A 178 21.76 -0.11 -2.42
N PHE A 179 22.75 -0.63 -1.70
CA PHE A 179 23.54 -1.80 -2.09
C PHE A 179 23.25 -3.00 -1.19
N ASP A 180 23.11 -2.78 0.12
CA ASP A 180 22.88 -3.83 1.09
C ASP A 180 21.95 -3.37 2.22
N THR A 181 20.79 -4.03 2.33
CA THR A 181 19.82 -3.79 3.40
C THR A 181 19.96 -4.74 4.58
N SER A 182 21.00 -5.57 4.63
CA SER A 182 21.26 -6.51 5.73
C SER A 182 21.35 -5.84 7.10
N SER A 183 21.81 -4.58 7.16
CA SER A 183 21.81 -3.78 8.40
C SER A 183 20.40 -3.51 8.95
N LEU A 184 19.37 -3.58 8.11
CA LEU A 184 17.96 -3.49 8.50
C LEU A 184 17.42 -4.83 9.01
N SER A 185 18.13 -5.95 8.80
CA SER A 185 17.74 -7.25 9.33
C SER A 185 17.90 -7.28 10.86
N GLY A 186 16.79 -7.04 11.56
CA GLY A 186 16.62 -7.38 12.97
C GLY A 186 15.57 -8.47 13.04
N GLY A 187 15.75 -9.48 13.88
CA GLY A 187 14.82 -10.61 13.97
C GLY A 187 13.36 -10.12 14.02
N ALA A 188 12.55 -10.62 13.08
CA ALA A 188 11.17 -10.18 12.93
C ALA A 188 10.40 -10.34 14.25
N SER A 189 9.91 -9.24 14.80
CA SER A 189 9.03 -9.22 15.97
C SER A 189 7.72 -9.95 15.66
N ALA A 190 6.96 -10.33 16.68
CA ALA A 190 5.60 -10.85 16.48
C ALA A 190 4.70 -9.85 15.72
N SER A 191 4.92 -8.54 15.89
CA SER A 191 4.16 -7.49 15.19
C SER A 191 4.59 -7.23 13.74
N THR A 192 5.63 -7.91 13.24
CA THR A 192 6.13 -7.69 11.88
C THR A 192 5.05 -8.06 10.87
N MET A 193 4.67 -7.11 10.02
CA MET A 193 3.63 -7.32 9.00
C MET A 193 4.17 -8.24 7.88
N ILE A 194 3.48 -9.35 7.64
CA ILE A 194 3.82 -10.35 6.59
C ILE A 194 2.88 -10.23 5.40
N CYS A 195 1.60 -9.93 5.62
CA CYS A 195 0.63 -9.67 4.55
C CYS A 195 -0.14 -8.39 4.82
N SER A 196 0.22 -7.30 4.14
CA SER A 196 -0.46 -6.00 4.27
C SER A 196 -1.95 -6.07 3.89
N CYS A 197 -2.27 -6.72 2.77
CA CYS A 197 -3.66 -6.82 2.27
C CYS A 197 -4.59 -7.45 3.30
N HIS A 198 -4.17 -8.53 3.95
CA HIS A 198 -4.98 -9.22 4.97
C HIS A 198 -4.64 -8.81 6.40
N ASN A 199 -3.75 -7.85 6.61
CA ASN A 199 -3.24 -7.43 7.92
C ASN A 199 -2.74 -8.61 8.78
N VAL A 200 -1.95 -9.51 8.18
CA VAL A 200 -1.38 -10.68 8.86
C VAL A 200 0.04 -10.36 9.30
N THR A 201 0.31 -10.57 10.58
CA THR A 201 1.63 -10.42 11.21
C THR A 201 2.34 -11.76 11.34
N ARG A 202 3.63 -11.71 11.68
CA ARG A 202 4.41 -12.89 12.04
C ARG A 202 3.79 -13.62 13.24
N GLY A 203 3.26 -12.88 14.20
CA GLY A 203 2.59 -13.41 15.39
C GLY A 203 1.40 -14.28 15.00
N ASP A 204 0.55 -13.79 14.10
CA ASP A 204 -0.62 -14.53 13.61
C ASP A 204 -0.23 -15.85 12.94
N LEU A 205 0.84 -15.83 12.13
CA LEU A 205 1.36 -17.06 11.50
C LEU A 205 1.91 -18.04 12.54
N VAL A 206 2.69 -17.55 13.52
CA VAL A 206 3.25 -18.38 14.59
C VAL A 206 2.14 -19.00 15.43
N GLU A 207 1.10 -18.23 15.76
CA GLU A 207 -0.07 -18.72 16.47
C GLU A 207 -0.81 -19.81 15.67
N ALA A 208 -1.06 -19.58 14.38
CA ALA A 208 -1.68 -20.58 13.50
C ALA A 208 -0.83 -21.87 13.41
N ILE A 209 0.50 -21.76 13.31
CA ILE A 209 1.40 -22.92 13.34
C ILE A 209 1.29 -23.66 14.66
N HIS A 210 1.27 -22.97 15.80
CA HIS A 210 1.10 -23.60 17.12
C HIS A 210 -0.29 -24.24 17.29
N ALA A 211 -1.31 -23.71 16.63
CA ALA A 211 -2.65 -24.28 16.58
C ALA A 211 -2.78 -25.50 15.64
N GLY A 212 -1.75 -25.82 14.86
CA GLY A 212 -1.68 -27.04 14.04
C GLY A 212 -1.59 -26.81 12.53
N ALA A 213 -1.53 -25.56 12.05
CA ALA A 213 -1.35 -25.25 10.64
C ALA A 213 0.12 -25.47 10.21
N HIS A 214 0.47 -26.71 9.87
CA HIS A 214 1.84 -27.12 9.53
C HIS A 214 2.13 -27.22 8.02
N ASP A 215 1.18 -26.83 7.18
CA ASP A 215 1.35 -26.76 5.74
C ASP A 215 0.86 -25.41 5.18
N LEU A 216 1.36 -25.08 3.99
CA LEU A 216 1.11 -23.78 3.36
C LEU A 216 -0.37 -23.57 2.99
N ALA A 217 -1.10 -24.62 2.63
CA ALA A 217 -2.50 -24.50 2.25
C ALA A 217 -3.34 -24.17 3.48
N THR A 218 -3.14 -24.92 4.56
CA THR A 218 -3.82 -24.68 5.85
C THR A 218 -3.46 -23.29 6.40
N LEU A 219 -2.18 -22.87 6.36
CA LEU A 219 -1.80 -21.53 6.80
C LEU A 219 -2.49 -20.42 6.02
N LYS A 220 -2.63 -20.58 4.69
CA LYS A 220 -3.36 -19.64 3.84
C LYS A 220 -4.85 -19.65 4.12
N ASP A 221 -5.43 -20.80 4.41
CA ASP A 221 -6.86 -20.90 4.70
C ASP A 221 -7.21 -20.26 6.05
N GLU A 222 -6.38 -20.46 7.07
CA GLU A 222 -6.58 -19.93 8.42
C GLU A 222 -6.28 -18.41 8.48
N THR A 223 -5.15 -17.98 7.93
CA THR A 223 -4.69 -16.58 8.08
C THR A 223 -5.04 -15.68 6.90
N LYS A 224 -5.42 -16.27 5.76
CA LYS A 224 -5.58 -15.58 4.46
C LYS A 224 -4.30 -14.96 3.89
N ALA A 225 -3.14 -15.11 4.54
CA ALA A 225 -1.88 -14.52 4.10
C ALA A 225 -1.58 -14.84 2.62
N GLY A 226 -1.36 -13.80 1.81
CA GLY A 226 -1.01 -13.94 0.39
C GLY A 226 -2.14 -14.41 -0.54
N THR A 227 -3.40 -14.44 -0.09
CA THR A 227 -4.54 -14.88 -0.91
C THR A 227 -5.31 -13.74 -1.61
N GLY A 228 -5.11 -12.49 -1.18
CA GLY A 228 -5.89 -11.34 -1.67
C GLY A 228 -5.31 -10.68 -2.92
N CYS A 229 -4.24 -9.90 -2.74
CA CYS A 229 -3.69 -9.01 -3.79
C CYS A 229 -2.70 -9.68 -4.77
N GLY A 230 -2.56 -11.01 -4.75
CA GLY A 230 -1.68 -11.75 -5.68
C GLY A 230 -0.17 -11.57 -5.48
N ALA A 231 0.26 -10.84 -4.45
CA ALA A 231 1.64 -10.85 -3.98
C ALA A 231 1.97 -12.27 -3.47
N ALA A 232 3.04 -12.88 -3.99
CA ALA A 232 3.48 -14.17 -3.47
C ALA A 232 4.13 -13.88 -2.12
N PRO A 233 3.67 -14.47 -1.01
CA PRO A 233 4.36 -14.31 0.26
C PRO A 233 5.80 -14.81 0.10
N THR A 234 6.76 -13.94 0.36
CA THR A 234 8.16 -14.27 0.59
C THR A 234 8.20 -14.95 1.96
N TRP A 235 8.36 -16.29 1.96
CA TRP A 235 8.45 -17.12 3.17
C TRP A 235 9.89 -17.35 3.57
#